data_AF-A0A7S2M0X1-F1
#
_entry.id   AF-A0A7S2M0X1-F1
#
_cell.length_a   1.000
_cell.length_b   1.000
_cell.length_c   1.000
_cell.angle_alpha   90.00
_cell.angle_beta   90.00
_cell.angle_gamma   90.00
#
_symmetry.space_group_name_H-M   'P 1'
#
loop_
_entity.id
_entity.type
_entity.pdbx_description
1 polymer ?
#
loop_
_entity_poly.entity_id
_entity_poly.type
_entity_poly.pdbx_seq_one_letter_code
_entity_poly.pdbx_strand_id
1 'polypeptide(L)'
;QGGEVTAQTSVSPVVELAPVDTADGEGGQRRETPAARGEPLRQLTRRVAAHISVAPGMQAVLAHALPPALWQPAFAICVGHGEVHVVTMAYVGEPVAGDRPTCKRTPYLLRIVTEDLVRQAPGAAGAAKYAVRPASAGLDSVPDHFAAADPSIFAAADQGSWVAFECMDTAPGKPRDEGRAGTWRRNWSLTRAASGLGRQAGKAERALRGRQE
;
A
#
# COMPACT_ATOMS: atom_id res chain seq x y z
N GLN A 1 -6.42 27.81 -22.98
CA GLN A 1 -7.21 27.77 -21.72
C GLN A 1 -7.59 26.31 -21.50
N GLY A 2 -6.74 25.53 -20.83
CA GLY A 2 -6.97 24.11 -20.57
C GLY A 2 -7.28 23.94 -19.09
N GLY A 3 -8.52 23.56 -18.78
CA GLY A 3 -8.97 23.31 -17.42
C GLY A 3 -8.39 22.00 -16.89
N GLU A 4 -7.71 22.09 -15.76
CA GLU A 4 -7.20 20.96 -14.97
C GLU A 4 -8.38 20.37 -14.19
N VAL A 5 -8.74 19.12 -14.48
CA VAL A 5 -9.80 18.38 -13.77
C VAL A 5 -9.13 17.40 -12.83
N THR A 6 -9.08 17.76 -11.55
CA THR A 6 -8.58 16.91 -10.47
C THR A 6 -9.76 16.13 -9.89
N ALA A 7 -9.93 14.88 -10.32
CA ALA A 7 -10.92 13.98 -9.72
C ALA A 7 -10.26 13.20 -8.57
N GLN A 8 -10.69 13.47 -7.34
CA GLN A 8 -10.41 12.64 -6.16
C GLN A 8 -11.60 11.73 -5.91
N THR A 9 -11.41 10.42 -5.96
CA THR A 9 -12.43 9.44 -5.58
C THR A 9 -11.91 8.62 -4.41
N SER A 10 -12.37 8.96 -3.20
CA SER A 10 -12.20 8.16 -1.99
C SER A 10 -13.33 7.16 -1.92
N VAL A 11 -13.03 5.86 -2.06
CA VAL A 11 -14.03 4.80 -1.86
C VAL A 11 -13.68 4.08 -0.56
N SER A 12 -14.48 4.33 0.47
CA SER A 12 -14.42 3.57 1.72
C SER A 12 -15.33 2.33 1.59
N PRO A 13 -14.86 1.12 1.92
CA PRO A 13 -15.76 -0.02 2.07
C PRO A 13 -16.54 0.11 3.38
N VAL A 14 -17.87 0.23 3.28
CA VAL A 14 -18.79 0.10 4.42
C VAL A 14 -18.97 -1.39 4.69
N VAL A 15 -18.45 -1.87 5.81
CA VAL A 15 -18.78 -3.19 6.37
C VAL A 15 -19.58 -2.93 7.64
N GLU A 16 -20.90 -3.00 7.51
CA GLU A 16 -21.85 -2.84 8.61
C GLU A 16 -22.01 -4.21 9.32
N LEU A 17 -21.51 -4.31 10.54
CA LEU A 17 -21.68 -5.47 11.40
C LEU A 17 -22.76 -5.15 12.43
N ALA A 18 -23.86 -5.92 12.40
CA ALA A 18 -24.99 -5.78 13.29
C ALA A 18 -24.64 -6.11 14.77
N PRO A 19 -25.26 -5.45 15.74
CA PRO A 19 -25.03 -5.71 17.17
C PRO A 19 -25.72 -7.00 17.63
N VAL A 20 -25.02 -7.77 18.47
CA VAL A 20 -25.57 -8.92 19.20
C VAL A 20 -25.92 -8.44 20.61
N ASP A 21 -27.21 -8.44 20.91
CA ASP A 21 -27.74 -8.30 22.26
C ASP A 21 -27.33 -9.51 23.12
N THR A 22 -26.84 -9.27 24.34
CA THR A 22 -26.76 -10.32 25.36
C THR A 22 -27.16 -9.78 26.71
N ALA A 23 -28.16 -10.44 27.29
CA ALA A 23 -28.83 -10.12 28.54
C ALA A 23 -27.98 -10.38 29.79
N ASP A 24 -28.37 -9.68 30.85
CA ASP A 24 -27.75 -9.60 32.16
C ASP A 24 -27.77 -10.91 32.97
N GLY A 25 -26.64 -11.22 33.60
CA GLY A 25 -26.48 -12.29 34.58
C GLY A 25 -25.26 -12.02 35.46
N GLU A 26 -25.51 -11.52 36.68
CA GLU A 26 -24.51 -11.15 37.68
C GLU A 26 -23.88 -12.37 38.39
N GLY A 27 -22.61 -12.22 38.79
CA GLY A 27 -22.06 -12.96 39.94
C GLY A 27 -21.24 -14.21 39.65
N GLY A 28 -20.28 -14.15 38.71
CA GLY A 28 -19.29 -15.22 38.54
C GLY A 28 -17.91 -14.62 38.27
N GLN A 29 -16.90 -15.01 39.07
CA GLN A 29 -15.49 -14.73 38.78
C GLN A 29 -15.23 -14.98 37.30
N ARG A 30 -15.07 -13.88 36.54
CA ARG A 30 -14.79 -13.91 35.10
C ARG A 30 -13.45 -14.61 34.92
N ARG A 31 -13.50 -15.92 34.69
CA ARG A 31 -12.45 -16.64 33.97
C ARG A 31 -12.27 -15.85 32.67
N GLU A 32 -11.17 -15.12 32.56
CA GLU A 32 -10.78 -14.51 31.30
C GLU A 32 -10.74 -15.62 30.26
N THR A 33 -11.73 -15.62 29.37
CA THR A 33 -11.87 -16.64 28.35
C THR A 33 -10.65 -16.52 27.43
N PRO A 34 -9.88 -17.59 27.18
CA PRO A 34 -8.67 -17.55 26.35
C PRO A 34 -8.90 -17.04 24.92
N ALA A 35 -10.16 -16.90 24.49
CA ALA A 35 -10.56 -16.27 23.24
C ALA A 35 -10.12 -14.79 23.12
N ALA A 36 -10.02 -14.04 24.22
CA ALA A 36 -9.74 -12.60 24.17
C ALA A 36 -8.30 -12.25 23.71
N ARG A 37 -7.33 -13.15 23.95
CA ARG A 37 -5.91 -12.89 23.62
C ARG A 37 -5.59 -13.01 22.12
N GLY A 38 -6.50 -13.60 21.33
CA GLY A 38 -6.30 -13.81 19.90
C GLY A 38 -6.85 -12.69 19.00
N GLU A 39 -7.69 -11.81 19.52
CA GLU A 39 -8.40 -10.82 18.69
C GLU A 39 -7.46 -9.81 18.01
N PRO A 40 -6.43 -9.24 18.69
CA PRO A 40 -5.50 -8.32 18.04
C PRO A 40 -4.73 -8.99 16.89
N LEU A 41 -4.31 -10.23 17.07
CA LEU A 41 -3.60 -10.99 16.03
C LEU A 41 -4.54 -11.33 14.86
N ARG A 42 -5.78 -11.73 15.12
CA ARG A 42 -6.78 -11.96 14.07
C ARG A 42 -7.05 -10.69 13.26
N GLN A 43 -7.13 -9.54 13.93
CA GLN A 43 -7.32 -8.26 13.27
C GLN A 43 -6.11 -7.88 12.41
N LEU A 44 -4.89 -8.04 12.93
CA LEU A 44 -3.65 -7.82 12.17
C LEU A 44 -3.58 -8.73 10.95
N THR A 45 -3.88 -10.02 11.09
CA THR A 45 -3.92 -10.98 9.98
C THR A 45 -4.91 -10.55 8.90
N ARG A 46 -6.09 -10.04 9.26
CA ARG A 46 -7.06 -9.51 8.28
C ARG A 46 -6.51 -8.28 7.55
N ARG A 47 -5.81 -7.38 8.22
CA ARG A 47 -5.17 -6.21 7.59
C ARG A 47 -4.07 -6.63 6.62
N VAL A 48 -3.19 -7.54 7.06
CA VAL A 48 -2.14 -8.11 6.20
C VAL A 48 -2.75 -8.78 4.97
N ALA A 49 -3.79 -9.61 5.14
CA ALA A 49 -4.49 -10.26 4.03
C ALA A 49 -5.11 -9.26 3.05
N ALA A 50 -5.69 -8.17 3.54
CA ALA A 50 -6.22 -7.10 2.69
C ALA A 50 -5.12 -6.45 1.83
N HIS A 51 -3.92 -6.28 2.38
CA HIS A 51 -2.79 -5.68 1.66
C HIS A 51 -2.05 -6.62 0.71
N ILE A 52 -2.13 -7.94 0.93
CA ILE A 52 -1.63 -8.97 0.00
C ILE A 52 -2.61 -9.19 -1.18
N SER A 53 -3.83 -8.66 -1.09
CA SER A 53 -4.77 -8.74 -2.19
C SER A 53 -4.31 -7.92 -3.41
N VAL A 54 -4.98 -8.12 -4.55
CA VAL A 54 -4.70 -7.37 -5.78
C VAL A 54 -5.11 -5.89 -5.66
N ALA A 55 -5.95 -5.52 -4.69
CA ALA A 55 -6.59 -4.21 -4.63
C ALA A 55 -5.61 -3.03 -4.47
N PRO A 56 -4.62 -3.05 -3.56
CA PRO A 56 -3.63 -1.97 -3.46
C PRO A 56 -2.82 -1.80 -4.75
N GLY A 57 -2.50 -2.91 -5.41
CA GLY A 57 -1.82 -2.91 -6.71
C GLY A 57 -2.65 -2.25 -7.81
N MET A 58 -3.94 -2.58 -7.90
CA MET A 58 -4.84 -1.95 -8.86
C MET A 58 -5.06 -0.47 -8.56
N GLN A 59 -5.19 -0.09 -7.30
CA GLN A 59 -5.31 1.31 -6.91
C GLN A 59 -4.10 2.12 -7.35
N ALA A 60 -2.88 1.61 -7.15
CA ALA A 60 -1.66 2.25 -7.62
C ALA A 60 -1.61 2.35 -9.15
N VAL A 61 -1.94 1.28 -9.86
CA VAL A 61 -1.94 1.25 -11.34
C VAL A 61 -2.96 2.23 -11.93
N LEU A 62 -4.19 2.24 -11.41
CA LEU A 62 -5.25 3.14 -11.86
C LEU A 62 -4.93 4.62 -11.55
N ALA A 63 -4.35 4.91 -10.38
CA ALA A 63 -3.93 6.26 -10.02
C ALA A 63 -2.87 6.85 -10.98
N HIS A 64 -2.10 5.99 -11.66
CA HIS A 64 -1.05 6.40 -12.60
C HIS A 64 -1.41 6.24 -14.07
N ALA A 65 -2.66 5.89 -14.38
CA ALA A 65 -3.10 5.55 -15.73
C ALA A 65 -2.19 4.50 -16.41
N LEU A 66 -1.64 3.58 -15.61
CA LEU A 66 -0.89 2.43 -16.13
C LEU A 66 -1.90 1.37 -16.62
N PRO A 67 -1.51 0.53 -17.59
CA PRO A 67 -2.33 -0.62 -17.98
C PRO A 67 -2.72 -1.44 -16.73
N PRO A 68 -3.99 -1.85 -16.58
CA PRO A 68 -4.54 -2.53 -15.39
C PRO A 68 -4.05 -3.98 -15.27
N ALA A 69 -2.73 -4.18 -15.27
CA ALA A 69 -2.07 -5.48 -15.21
C ALA A 69 -0.86 -5.43 -14.28
N LEU A 70 -0.82 -6.38 -13.34
CA LEU A 70 0.31 -6.66 -12.47
C LEU A 70 0.89 -8.01 -12.89
N TRP A 71 2.11 -8.01 -13.44
CA TRP A 71 2.78 -9.24 -13.82
C TRP A 71 3.67 -9.70 -12.68
N GLN A 72 3.57 -10.98 -12.33
CA GLN A 72 4.37 -11.60 -11.26
C GLN A 72 4.29 -10.89 -9.89
N PRO A 73 3.10 -10.58 -9.36
CA PRO A 73 3.04 -9.97 -8.04
C PRO A 73 3.63 -10.93 -6.99
N ALA A 74 4.56 -10.42 -6.19
CA ALA A 74 5.09 -11.10 -5.03
C ALA A 74 5.08 -10.16 -3.82
N PHE A 75 4.96 -10.75 -2.64
CA PHE A 75 4.69 -10.05 -1.40
C PHE A 75 5.68 -10.50 -0.33
N ALA A 76 6.21 -9.56 0.43
CA ALA A 76 7.00 -9.82 1.63
C ALA A 76 6.29 -9.18 2.83
N ILE A 77 6.07 -9.97 3.88
CA ILE A 77 5.57 -9.49 5.17
C ILE A 77 6.80 -9.21 6.03
N CYS A 78 7.05 -7.94 6.31
CA CYS A 78 8.20 -7.50 7.09
C CYS A 78 7.76 -7.23 8.52
N VAL A 79 8.40 -7.89 9.47
CA VAL A 79 8.14 -7.75 10.91
C VAL A 79 9.43 -7.36 11.59
N GLY A 80 9.47 -6.16 12.18
CA GLY A 80 10.68 -5.60 12.80
C GLY A 80 10.35 -4.31 13.54
N HIS A 81 11.14 -3.97 14.56
CA HIS A 81 10.96 -2.75 15.37
C HIS A 81 9.54 -2.57 15.97
N GLY A 82 8.79 -3.66 16.17
CA GLY A 82 7.40 -3.61 16.64
C GLY A 82 6.38 -3.14 15.60
N GLU A 83 6.78 -3.03 14.33
CA GLU A 83 5.95 -2.64 13.20
C GLU A 83 5.74 -3.83 12.26
N VAL A 84 4.63 -3.79 11.50
CA VAL A 84 4.34 -4.80 10.47
C VAL A 84 4.03 -4.09 9.16
N HIS A 85 4.82 -4.38 8.14
CA HIS A 85 4.68 -3.81 6.81
C HIS A 85 4.50 -4.91 5.77
N VAL A 86 3.75 -4.62 4.72
CA VAL A 86 3.68 -5.46 3.52
C VAL A 86 4.38 -4.71 2.39
N VAL A 87 5.37 -5.37 1.80
CA VAL A 87 6.05 -4.91 0.59
C VAL A 87 5.55 -5.75 -0.57
N THR A 88 4.99 -5.10 -1.58
CA THR A 88 4.54 -5.74 -2.82
C THR A 88 5.44 -5.30 -3.96
N MET A 89 5.91 -6.23 -4.76
CA MET A 89 6.60 -5.95 -6.02
C MET A 89 5.88 -6.65 -7.18
N ALA A 90 5.78 -5.99 -8.33
CA ALA A 90 5.19 -6.55 -9.54
C ALA A 90 5.74 -5.81 -10.76
N TYR A 91 5.87 -6.49 -11.90
CA TYR A 91 6.14 -5.82 -13.17
C TYR A 91 4.86 -5.15 -13.70
N VAL A 92 4.99 -3.94 -14.27
CA VAL A 92 3.87 -3.14 -14.77
C VAL A 92 4.17 -2.46 -16.10
N GLY A 93 3.13 -2.10 -16.85
CA GLY A 93 3.29 -1.37 -18.12
C GLY A 93 3.65 -2.26 -19.31
N GLU A 94 4.38 -1.69 -20.26
CA GLU A 94 4.68 -2.27 -21.57
C GLU A 94 6.10 -1.88 -22.04
N PRO A 95 6.72 -2.61 -22.98
CA PRO A 95 6.26 -3.86 -23.59
C PRO A 95 6.34 -5.03 -22.62
N VAL A 96 5.50 -6.05 -22.86
CA VAL A 96 5.53 -7.29 -22.06
C VAL A 96 6.39 -8.32 -22.78
N ALA A 97 7.37 -8.87 -22.08
CA ALA A 97 8.22 -9.97 -22.52
C ALA A 97 7.90 -11.25 -21.73
N GLY A 98 8.11 -12.41 -22.34
CA GLY A 98 7.82 -13.72 -21.74
C GLY A 98 6.40 -14.22 -22.03
N ASP A 99 6.27 -15.54 -22.17
CA ASP A 99 5.05 -16.25 -22.56
C ASP A 99 4.34 -16.92 -21.38
N ARG A 100 5.09 -17.27 -20.32
CA ARG A 100 4.56 -17.93 -19.11
C ARG A 100 4.43 -16.92 -17.97
N PRO A 101 3.45 -17.10 -17.06
CA PRO A 101 3.32 -16.24 -15.88
C PRO A 101 4.62 -16.09 -15.08
N THR A 102 5.42 -17.17 -14.97
CA THR A 102 6.69 -17.19 -14.23
C THR A 102 7.86 -16.49 -14.91
N CYS A 103 7.76 -16.09 -16.19
CA CYS A 103 8.79 -15.31 -16.89
C CYS A 103 8.26 -14.01 -17.52
N LYS A 104 6.96 -13.74 -17.36
CA LYS A 104 6.28 -12.56 -17.89
C LYS A 104 6.68 -11.30 -17.14
N ARG A 105 7.34 -10.38 -17.82
CA ARG A 105 7.90 -9.17 -17.24
C ARG A 105 7.82 -7.98 -18.18
N THR A 106 8.05 -6.81 -17.63
CA THR A 106 8.12 -5.55 -18.36
C THR A 106 9.40 -4.81 -17.94
N PRO A 107 9.81 -3.77 -18.64
CA PRO A 107 10.95 -2.96 -18.22
C PRO A 107 10.72 -2.17 -16.91
N TYR A 108 9.54 -2.25 -16.29
CA TYR A 108 9.18 -1.45 -15.13
C TYR A 108 8.67 -2.31 -13.98
N LEU A 109 9.20 -2.07 -12.79
CA LEU A 109 8.81 -2.69 -11.53
C LEU A 109 8.04 -1.68 -10.69
N LEU A 110 6.80 -2.01 -10.34
CA LEU A 110 6.02 -1.37 -9.30
C LEU A 110 6.43 -1.95 -7.94
N ARG A 111 6.70 -1.07 -6.98
CA ARG A 111 6.91 -1.40 -5.59
C ARG A 111 5.90 -0.64 -4.74
N ILE A 112 5.21 -1.34 -3.86
CA ILE A 112 4.25 -0.77 -2.90
C ILE A 112 4.73 -1.16 -1.50
N VAL A 113 4.70 -0.21 -0.58
CA VAL A 113 5.04 -0.41 0.83
C VAL A 113 3.89 0.16 1.65
N THR A 114 3.28 -0.68 2.49
CA THR A 114 2.24 -0.21 3.40
C THR A 114 2.85 0.62 4.52
N GLU A 115 2.03 1.47 5.15
CA GLU A 115 2.33 1.95 6.50
C GLU A 115 2.30 0.80 7.52
N ASP A 116 2.67 1.10 8.77
CA ASP A 116 2.65 0.14 9.86
C ASP A 116 1.21 -0.33 10.15
N LEU A 117 0.96 -1.60 9.87
CA LEU A 117 -0.35 -2.24 10.01
C LEU A 117 -0.75 -2.45 11.48
N VAL A 118 0.20 -2.41 12.42
CA VAL A 118 -0.09 -2.52 13.86
C VAL A 118 -0.76 -1.24 14.36
N ARG A 119 -0.25 -0.07 13.99
CA ARG A 119 -0.76 1.24 14.42
C ARG A 119 -2.03 1.71 13.70
N GLN A 120 -2.46 1.02 12.64
CA GLN A 120 -3.65 1.43 11.90
C GLN A 120 -4.93 1.33 12.74
N ALA A 121 -5.83 2.29 12.54
CA ALA A 121 -7.15 2.24 13.15
C ALA A 121 -8.00 1.11 12.50
N PRO A 122 -8.87 0.43 13.27
CA PRO A 122 -9.86 -0.49 12.72
C PRO A 122 -10.67 0.18 11.60
N GLY A 123 -10.76 -0.47 10.43
CA GLY A 123 -11.54 0.04 9.29
C GLY A 123 -10.85 1.12 8.44
N ALA A 124 -9.66 1.61 8.83
CA ALA A 124 -8.88 2.47 7.95
C ALA A 124 -8.33 1.64 6.78
N ALA A 125 -8.60 2.08 5.55
CA ALA A 125 -7.84 1.61 4.40
C ALA A 125 -6.41 2.08 4.60
N GLY A 126 -5.51 1.16 4.92
CA GLY A 126 -4.12 1.47 5.23
C GLY A 126 -3.49 2.27 4.10
N ALA A 127 -2.88 3.41 4.42
CA ALA A 127 -2.14 4.16 3.42
C ALA A 127 -0.96 3.30 2.96
N ALA A 128 -0.73 3.34 1.65
CA ALA A 128 0.38 2.66 1.01
C ALA A 128 1.10 3.65 0.12
N LYS A 129 2.42 3.62 0.20
CA LYS A 129 3.29 4.38 -0.69
C LYS A 129 3.70 3.47 -1.82
N TYR A 130 3.83 4.00 -3.02
CA TYR A 130 4.27 3.23 -4.17
C TYR A 130 5.32 4.00 -4.97
N ALA A 131 6.10 3.25 -5.74
CA ALA A 131 7.04 3.77 -6.72
C ALA A 131 7.09 2.82 -7.92
N VAL A 132 7.16 3.38 -9.13
CA VAL A 132 7.41 2.61 -10.36
C VAL A 132 8.81 2.96 -10.85
N ARG A 133 9.61 1.94 -11.16
CA ARG A 133 11.03 2.09 -11.50
C ARG A 133 11.42 1.16 -12.64
N PRO A 134 12.50 1.46 -13.40
CA PRO A 134 13.04 0.48 -14.32
C PRO A 134 13.44 -0.80 -13.57
N ALA A 135 13.14 -1.95 -14.16
CA ALA A 135 13.63 -3.22 -13.67
C ALA A 135 15.16 -3.26 -13.79
N SER A 136 15.84 -3.67 -12.70
CA SER A 136 17.28 -3.92 -12.70
C SER A 136 17.70 -4.91 -13.78
N ALA A 137 18.77 -4.58 -14.50
CA ALA A 137 19.29 -5.43 -15.56
C ALA A 137 19.73 -6.79 -15.01
N GLY A 138 19.39 -7.87 -15.72
CA GLY A 138 19.75 -9.24 -15.35
C GLY A 138 18.86 -9.87 -14.27
N LEU A 139 17.89 -9.14 -13.72
CA LEU A 139 16.88 -9.70 -12.82
C LEU A 139 15.61 -9.95 -13.63
N ASP A 140 15.28 -11.22 -13.84
CA ASP A 140 14.18 -11.64 -14.71
C ASP A 140 12.92 -12.09 -13.94
N SER A 141 13.00 -12.11 -12.62
CA SER A 141 11.89 -12.47 -11.75
C SER A 141 11.75 -11.50 -10.56
N VAL A 142 10.52 -11.32 -10.09
CA VAL A 142 10.26 -10.50 -8.89
C VAL A 142 10.93 -11.05 -7.62
N PRO A 143 11.05 -12.38 -7.40
CA PRO A 143 11.89 -12.92 -6.34
C PRO A 143 13.35 -12.45 -6.40
N ASP A 144 13.96 -12.34 -7.58
CA ASP A 144 15.34 -11.82 -7.71
C ASP A 144 15.42 -10.34 -7.32
N HIS A 145 14.37 -9.56 -7.63
CA HIS A 145 14.26 -8.18 -7.17
C HIS A 145 14.12 -8.06 -5.64
N PHE A 146 13.40 -8.97 -5.00
CA PHE A 146 13.38 -9.06 -3.54
C PHE A 146 14.76 -9.37 -2.99
N ALA A 147 15.42 -10.42 -3.49
CA ALA A 147 16.77 -10.80 -3.05
C ALA A 147 17.79 -9.66 -3.18
N ALA A 148 17.71 -8.88 -4.27
CA ALA A 148 18.54 -7.70 -4.46
C ALA A 148 18.20 -6.55 -3.48
N ALA A 149 16.94 -6.45 -3.06
CA ALA A 149 16.44 -5.45 -2.12
C ALA A 149 16.56 -5.88 -0.64
N ASP A 150 16.80 -7.16 -0.36
CA ASP A 150 16.83 -7.75 0.99
C ASP A 150 17.67 -6.94 1.98
N PRO A 151 18.92 -6.53 1.69
CA PRO A 151 19.73 -5.78 2.66
C PRO A 151 19.04 -4.48 3.10
N SER A 152 18.35 -3.81 2.19
CA SER A 152 17.64 -2.56 2.46
C SER A 152 16.31 -2.81 3.18
N ILE A 153 15.61 -3.91 2.88
CA ILE A 153 14.38 -4.31 3.58
C ILE A 153 14.71 -4.66 5.04
N PHE A 154 15.74 -5.47 5.27
CA PHE A 154 16.19 -5.84 6.61
C PHE A 154 16.66 -4.63 7.39
N ALA A 155 17.49 -3.76 6.79
CA ALA A 155 17.92 -2.53 7.44
C ALA A 155 16.75 -1.62 7.83
N ALA A 156 15.73 -1.49 6.96
CA ALA A 156 14.53 -0.73 7.27
C ALA A 156 13.71 -1.34 8.40
N ALA A 157 13.52 -2.66 8.41
CA ALA A 157 12.80 -3.38 9.45
C ALA A 157 13.51 -3.34 10.81
N ASP A 158 14.84 -3.41 10.82
CA ASP A 158 15.65 -3.32 12.05
C ASP A 158 15.62 -1.90 12.64
N GLN A 159 15.65 -0.88 11.79
CA GLN A 159 15.72 0.52 12.21
C GLN A 159 14.35 1.19 12.39
N GLY A 160 13.26 0.55 11.96
CA GLY A 160 11.93 1.18 11.86
C GLY A 160 11.90 2.35 10.87
N SER A 161 12.81 2.38 9.89
CA SER A 161 12.99 3.50 8.96
C SER A 161 12.78 3.06 7.52
N TRP A 162 11.53 3.12 7.08
CA TRP A 162 11.12 2.73 5.72
C TRP A 162 11.36 3.82 4.67
N VAL A 163 11.66 5.05 5.09
CA VAL A 163 11.90 6.18 4.19
C VAL A 163 13.15 5.97 3.34
N ALA A 164 14.21 5.40 3.90
CA ALA A 164 15.41 5.07 3.15
C ALA A 164 15.09 4.04 2.05
N PHE A 165 14.35 2.99 2.40
CA PHE A 165 13.90 1.98 1.45
C PHE A 165 13.06 2.59 0.32
N GLU A 166 12.19 3.55 0.64
CA GLU A 166 11.44 4.34 -0.35
C GLU A 166 12.36 5.14 -1.29
N CYS A 167 13.43 5.75 -0.77
CA CYS A 167 14.31 6.68 -1.50
C CYS A 167 15.50 6.06 -2.25
N MET A 168 15.95 4.84 -1.92
CA MET A 168 17.28 4.33 -2.35
C MET A 168 17.57 4.20 -3.86
N ASP A 169 16.64 4.45 -4.79
CA ASP A 169 16.88 4.22 -6.23
C ASP A 169 17.03 5.52 -7.05
N THR A 170 17.58 6.58 -6.47
CA THR A 170 17.99 7.80 -7.22
C THR A 170 19.41 7.74 -7.74
N ALA A 171 20.03 6.56 -7.89
CA ALA A 171 21.26 6.46 -8.68
C ALA A 171 20.91 6.42 -10.17
N PRO A 172 21.17 7.49 -10.95
CA PRO A 172 20.95 7.48 -12.39
C PRO A 172 22.00 6.57 -13.03
N GLY A 173 21.71 5.27 -13.14
CA GLY A 173 22.36 4.45 -14.14
C GLY A 173 22.10 5.12 -15.48
N LYS A 174 23.16 5.65 -16.13
CA LYS A 174 23.05 6.27 -17.45
C LYS A 174 22.24 5.32 -18.34
N PRO A 175 21.07 5.73 -18.85
CA PRO A 175 20.31 4.87 -19.74
C PRO A 175 21.22 4.52 -20.92
N ARG A 176 21.47 3.23 -21.08
CA ARG A 176 22.15 2.70 -22.26
C ARG A 176 21.26 3.08 -23.44
N ASP A 177 21.85 3.78 -24.40
CA ASP A 177 21.17 4.46 -25.50
C ASP A 177 20.49 3.42 -26.42
N GLU A 178 19.29 2.97 -26.06
CA GLU A 178 18.43 2.15 -26.90
C GLU A 178 17.37 3.05 -27.52
N GLY A 179 17.72 3.58 -28.70
CA GLY A 179 16.84 4.41 -29.50
C GLY A 179 15.50 3.73 -29.78
N ARG A 180 14.41 4.49 -29.59
CA ARG A 180 12.99 4.17 -29.86
C ARG A 180 12.15 3.53 -28.74
N ALA A 181 12.39 3.85 -27.48
CA ALA A 181 11.33 3.71 -26.47
C ALA A 181 10.51 5.00 -26.38
N GLY A 182 9.20 4.89 -26.64
CA GLY A 182 8.25 6.00 -26.70
C GLY A 182 8.21 6.90 -25.47
N THR A 183 7.58 8.06 -25.67
CA THR A 183 7.58 9.29 -24.87
C THR A 183 6.93 9.17 -23.47
N TRP A 184 7.36 8.23 -22.63
CA TRP A 184 6.77 7.97 -21.30
C TRP A 184 7.40 8.76 -20.14
N ARG A 185 8.44 9.58 -20.40
CA ARG A 185 9.28 10.22 -19.37
C ARG A 185 8.70 11.45 -18.64
N ARG A 186 7.43 11.83 -18.83
CA ARG A 186 6.92 13.14 -18.35
C ARG A 186 5.87 13.03 -17.22
N ASN A 187 6.19 12.48 -16.04
CA ASN A 187 5.59 12.88 -14.72
C ASN A 187 5.91 11.97 -13.52
N TRP A 188 7.18 11.68 -13.19
CA TRP A 188 7.49 10.70 -12.12
C TRP A 188 7.98 11.27 -10.79
N SER A 189 7.82 12.58 -10.55
CA SER A 189 8.21 13.20 -9.28
C SER A 189 7.07 14.01 -8.67
N LEU A 190 6.01 13.34 -8.23
CA LEU A 190 4.97 13.95 -7.38
C LEU A 190 4.53 12.92 -6.32
N THR A 191 5.25 12.91 -5.20
CA THR A 191 4.74 12.34 -3.95
C THR A 191 4.82 13.42 -2.88
N ARG A 192 3.77 14.25 -2.78
CA ARG A 192 3.40 14.92 -1.52
C ARG A 192 1.89 15.07 -1.44
N ALA A 193 1.41 14.85 -0.22
CA ALA A 193 0.10 15.18 0.35
C ALA A 193 -1.05 14.17 0.18
N ALA A 194 -1.06 13.18 1.06
CA ALA A 194 -2.30 12.61 1.60
C ALA A 194 -2.21 12.51 3.13
N SER A 195 -1.95 13.64 3.81
CA SER A 195 -1.96 13.71 5.28
C SER A 195 -2.60 14.99 5.83
N GLY A 196 -3.50 15.61 5.05
CA GLY A 196 -4.09 16.91 5.37
C GLY A 196 -5.61 17.01 5.23
N LEU A 197 -6.41 16.00 5.60
CA LEU A 197 -7.88 16.09 5.51
C LEU A 197 -8.66 15.59 6.75
N GLY A 198 -8.00 15.37 7.89
CA GLY A 198 -8.67 14.95 9.13
C GLY A 198 -9.19 16.09 10.03
N ARG A 199 -9.04 17.38 9.66
CA ARG A 199 -9.29 18.51 10.58
C ARG A 199 -10.46 19.46 10.24
N GLN A 200 -11.29 19.18 9.24
CA GLN A 200 -12.45 20.04 8.91
C GLN A 200 -13.84 19.47 9.21
N ALA A 201 -13.98 18.21 9.63
CA ALA A 201 -15.30 17.65 9.96
C ALA A 201 -15.91 18.16 11.29
N GLY A 202 -15.15 18.83 12.15
CA GLY A 202 -15.62 19.29 13.47
C GLY A 202 -16.22 20.71 13.51
N LYS A 203 -16.20 21.48 12.40
CA LYS A 203 -16.67 22.89 12.40
C LYS A 203 -18.07 23.11 11.81
N ALA A 204 -18.63 22.15 11.08
CA ALA A 204 -19.96 22.29 10.48
C ALA A 204 -21.11 22.03 11.47
N GLU A 205 -20.88 21.25 12.55
CA GLU A 205 -21.95 20.86 13.47
C GLU A 205 -22.29 21.92 14.54
N ARG A 206 -21.42 22.93 14.75
CA ARG A 206 -21.71 24.07 15.66
C ARG A 206 -22.50 25.20 15.02
N ALA A 207 -22.68 25.22 13.69
CA ALA A 207 -23.41 26.31 13.02
C ALA A 207 -24.93 26.07 12.94
N LEU A 208 -25.39 24.82 13.13
CA LEU A 208 -26.82 24.47 13.03
C LEU A 208 -27.59 24.52 14.36
N ARG A 209 -26.91 24.66 15.50
CA ARG A 209 -27.58 24.75 16.82
C ARG A 209 -27.92 26.17 17.29
N GLY A 210 -27.53 27.20 16.55
CA GLY A 210 -27.75 28.62 16.91
C GLY A 210 -28.96 29.28 16.23
N ARG A 211 -29.91 28.51 15.69
CA ARG A 211 -31.06 29.04 14.92
C ARG A 211 -32.43 28.56 15.42
N GLN A 212 -32.51 28.12 16.68
CA GLN A 212 -33.76 27.77 17.36
C GLN A 212 -33.92 28.47 18.72
N GLU A 213 -33.38 29.68 18.85
CA GLU A 213 -33.79 30.63 19.90
C GLU A 213 -34.25 31.93 19.25
#